data_AF-A0A1V5PZW6-F1
#
_entry.id   AF-A0A1V5PZW6-F1
#
_cell.length_a   1.000
_cell.length_b   1.000
_cell.length_c   1.000
_cell.angle_alpha   90.00
_cell.angle_beta   90.00
_cell.angle_gamma   90.00
#
_symmetry.space_group_name_H-M   'P 1'
#
loop_
_entity.id
_entity.type
_entity.pdbx_description
1 polymer ?
#
loop_
_entity_poly.entity_id
_entity_poly.type
_entity_poly.pdbx_seq_one_letter_code
_entity_poly.pdbx_strand_id
1 'polypeptide(L)'
;MGASKSRRRARSRSVQKQAPGMETLQRRVQQTASEKVTFTGVTGGIKMSEVIEAFIEPYLDWANTEENLRKLVSIAGLAWNTALFPEEQRAELLDDGFATFPPEARAGLRAFVEELIKRKDQHFSDIRRTVVDFEVRTTKEGFYLSVASSPNEV
;
A
#
# COMPACT_ATOMS: atom_id res chain seq x y z
N MET A 1 -47.76 -33.10 0.49
CA MET A 1 -46.65 -33.90 1.05
C MET A 1 -45.88 -34.49 -0.12
N GLY A 2 -44.58 -34.36 -0.36
CA GLY A 2 -43.47 -33.63 0.22
C GLY A 2 -42.28 -33.92 -0.71
N ALA A 3 -41.76 -32.92 -1.42
CA ALA A 3 -40.68 -33.11 -2.39
C ALA A 3 -39.34 -33.29 -1.67
N SER A 4 -38.70 -34.43 -1.88
CA SER A 4 -37.40 -34.78 -1.28
C SER A 4 -36.24 -34.53 -2.24
N LYS A 5 -35.32 -33.67 -1.77
CA LYS A 5 -33.86 -33.75 -1.84
C LYS A 5 -33.19 -33.94 -3.22
N SER A 6 -32.81 -32.81 -3.82
CA SER A 6 -31.59 -32.73 -4.64
C SER A 6 -30.95 -31.34 -4.50
N ARG A 7 -30.23 -31.10 -3.40
CA ARG A 7 -29.35 -29.92 -3.24
C ARG A 7 -28.00 -30.23 -3.87
N ARG A 8 -27.93 -30.20 -5.20
CA ARG A 8 -26.67 -30.15 -5.95
C ARG A 8 -26.22 -28.70 -6.09
N ARG A 9 -25.08 -28.39 -5.45
CA ARG A 9 -24.08 -27.40 -5.88
C ARG A 9 -24.62 -26.11 -6.55
N ALA A 10 -25.10 -25.18 -5.73
CA ALA A 10 -25.02 -23.76 -6.05
C ALA A 10 -23.72 -23.20 -5.46
N ARG A 11 -22.57 -23.51 -6.07
CA ARG A 11 -21.37 -22.65 -5.96
C ARG A 11 -21.66 -21.42 -6.82
N SER A 12 -22.56 -20.59 -6.31
CA SER A 12 -22.85 -19.27 -6.83
C SER A 12 -21.61 -18.42 -6.61
N ARG A 13 -20.85 -18.28 -7.70
CA ARG A 13 -20.21 -17.04 -8.16
C ARG A 13 -20.36 -15.89 -7.15
N SER A 14 -19.53 -15.87 -6.12
CA SER A 14 -19.17 -14.64 -5.44
C SER A 14 -18.27 -13.87 -6.40
N VAL A 15 -18.90 -13.24 -7.40
CA VAL A 15 -18.37 -12.04 -8.03
C VAL A 15 -18.27 -11.05 -6.88
N GLN A 16 -17.10 -11.05 -6.27
CA GLN A 16 -16.66 -10.08 -5.29
C GLN A 16 -16.87 -8.72 -5.98
N LYS A 17 -17.95 -8.02 -5.61
CA LYS A 17 -18.20 -6.64 -6.05
C LYS A 17 -16.93 -5.88 -5.71
N GLN A 18 -16.11 -5.63 -6.73
CA GLN A 18 -14.89 -4.86 -6.57
C GLN A 18 -15.31 -3.51 -6.03
N ALA A 19 -14.76 -3.11 -4.88
CA ALA A 19 -15.04 -1.79 -4.34
C ALA A 19 -14.62 -0.75 -5.40
N PRO A 20 -15.40 0.32 -5.62
CA PRO A 20 -15.14 1.29 -6.71
C PRO A 20 -13.74 1.96 -6.65
N GLY A 21 -13.02 1.86 -5.53
CA GLY A 21 -11.62 2.26 -5.45
C GLY A 21 -10.66 1.26 -6.06
N MET A 22 -10.92 -0.03 -5.87
CA MET A 22 -10.07 -1.07 -6.42
C MET A 22 -10.09 -1.08 -7.96
N GLU A 23 -11.24 -0.74 -8.59
CA GLU A 23 -11.32 -0.54 -10.05
C GLU A 23 -10.52 0.68 -10.55
N THR A 24 -10.57 1.79 -9.80
CA THR A 24 -9.85 3.03 -10.16
C THR A 24 -8.34 2.79 -10.04
N LEU A 25 -7.91 2.17 -8.95
CA LEU A 25 -6.54 1.74 -8.72
C LEU A 25 -6.05 0.75 -9.80
N GLN A 26 -6.85 -0.27 -10.12
CA GLN A 26 -6.54 -1.24 -11.17
C GLN A 26 -6.31 -0.56 -12.53
N ARG A 27 -7.18 0.40 -12.88
CA ARG A 27 -7.08 1.09 -14.16
C ARG A 27 -5.83 1.94 -14.27
N ARG A 28 -5.43 2.66 -13.20
CA ARG A 28 -4.20 3.47 -13.19
C ARG A 28 -2.95 2.61 -13.36
N VAL A 29 -2.87 1.53 -12.60
CA VAL A 29 -1.71 0.64 -12.64
C VAL A 29 -1.60 -0.12 -13.96
N GLN A 30 -2.72 -0.56 -14.56
CA GLN A 30 -2.68 -1.19 -15.90
C GLN A 30 -2.19 -0.22 -16.99
N GLN A 31 -2.30 1.09 -16.77
CA GLN A 31 -1.80 2.12 -17.69
C GLN A 31 -0.33 2.48 -17.45
N THR A 32 0.21 2.26 -16.24
CA THR A 32 1.57 2.66 -15.85
C THR A 32 2.55 1.49 -15.71
N ALA A 33 2.09 0.28 -15.41
CA ALA A 33 2.95 -0.87 -15.19
C ALA A 33 3.02 -1.77 -16.44
N SER A 34 4.25 -2.04 -16.93
CA SER A 34 4.49 -2.97 -18.04
C SER A 34 4.49 -4.44 -17.63
N GLU A 35 4.43 -4.73 -16.32
CA GLU A 35 4.48 -6.09 -15.76
C GLU A 35 3.24 -6.44 -14.94
N LYS A 36 3.09 -7.73 -14.64
CA LYS A 36 1.95 -8.36 -13.95
C LYS A 36 1.78 -7.84 -12.51
N VAL A 37 1.15 -6.68 -12.34
CA VAL A 37 0.76 -6.21 -11.00
C VAL A 37 -0.40 -7.04 -10.48
N THR A 38 -0.19 -7.71 -9.34
CA THR A 38 -1.18 -8.61 -8.77
C THR A 38 -2.11 -7.83 -7.84
N PHE A 39 -3.34 -7.61 -8.30
CA PHE A 39 -4.44 -7.04 -7.51
C PHE A 39 -5.15 -8.11 -6.69
N THR A 40 -4.45 -8.73 -5.76
CA THR A 40 -5.10 -9.68 -4.86
C THR A 40 -5.15 -9.11 -3.45
N GLY A 41 -6.32 -9.17 -2.83
CA GLY A 41 -6.51 -8.79 -1.42
C GLY A 41 -5.60 -9.58 -0.46
N VAL A 42 -5.03 -10.70 -0.92
CA VAL A 42 -3.98 -11.45 -0.22
C VAL A 42 -3.10 -12.11 -1.30
N THR A 43 -1.81 -11.78 -1.35
CA THR A 43 -0.83 -12.54 -2.14
C THR A 43 0.09 -13.26 -1.16
N GLY A 44 0.36 -14.56 -1.34
CA GLY A 44 1.24 -15.32 -0.42
C GLY A 44 0.83 -15.28 1.06
N GLY A 45 -0.46 -15.11 1.37
CA GLY A 45 -0.97 -15.01 2.75
C GLY A 45 -0.90 -13.62 3.39
N ILE A 46 -0.22 -12.64 2.77
CA ILE A 46 -0.02 -11.30 3.32
C ILE A 46 -0.83 -10.26 2.52
N LYS A 47 -1.63 -9.46 3.23
CA LYS A 47 -2.40 -8.33 2.68
C LYS A 47 -1.64 -7.03 2.87
N MET A 48 -1.12 -6.48 1.76
CA MET A 48 -0.26 -5.29 1.82
C MET A 48 -0.95 -4.05 2.38
N SER A 49 -2.27 -3.91 2.24
CA SER A 49 -2.98 -2.78 2.85
C SER A 49 -2.94 -2.84 4.39
N GLU A 50 -3.07 -4.02 4.99
CA GLU A 50 -2.97 -4.19 6.45
C GLU A 50 -1.53 -3.99 6.94
N VAL A 51 -0.56 -4.42 6.13
CA VAL A 51 0.86 -4.18 6.41
C VAL A 51 1.18 -2.69 6.41
N ILE A 52 0.75 -1.96 5.38
CA ILE A 52 1.00 -0.52 5.29
C ILE A 52 0.22 0.24 6.38
N GLU A 53 -0.99 -0.21 6.72
CA GLU A 53 -1.76 0.34 7.84
C GLU A 53 -1.02 0.16 9.19
N ALA A 54 -0.54 -1.05 9.51
CA ALA A 54 0.27 -1.30 10.70
C ALA A 54 1.63 -0.57 10.68
N PHE A 55 2.17 -0.36 9.49
CA PHE A 55 3.41 0.38 9.29
C PHE A 55 3.25 1.86 9.68
N ILE A 56 2.13 2.48 9.29
CA ILE A 56 1.84 3.90 9.54
C ILE A 56 1.04 4.16 10.83
N GLU A 57 0.57 3.12 11.51
CA GLU A 57 -0.26 3.20 12.72
C GLU A 57 0.20 4.26 13.74
N PRO A 58 1.51 4.36 14.10
CA PRO A 58 1.96 5.35 15.08
C PRO A 58 1.78 6.82 14.65
N TYR A 59 1.54 7.06 13.36
CA TYR A 59 1.47 8.38 12.76
C TYR A 59 0.05 8.75 12.31
N LEU A 60 -0.93 7.86 12.50
CA LEU A 60 -2.32 8.09 12.12
C LEU A 60 -2.95 9.29 12.86
N ASP A 61 -2.54 9.53 14.10
CA ASP A 61 -3.00 10.69 14.89
C ASP A 61 -2.61 12.05 14.28
N TRP A 62 -1.60 12.07 13.40
CA TRP A 62 -1.19 13.28 12.67
C TRP A 62 -1.95 13.41 11.34
N ALA A 63 -2.63 12.35 10.89
CA ALA A 63 -3.29 12.22 9.61
C ALA A 63 -4.83 12.34 9.70
N ASN A 64 -5.33 13.33 10.44
CA ASN A 64 -6.76 13.50 10.75
C ASN A 64 -7.66 13.91 9.55
N THR A 65 -7.08 14.15 8.38
CA THR A 65 -7.82 14.47 7.16
C THR A 65 -7.47 13.49 6.05
N GLU A 66 -8.39 13.27 5.11
CA GLU A 66 -8.11 12.41 3.95
C GLU A 66 -6.85 12.85 3.19
N GLU A 67 -6.64 14.16 3.09
CA GLU A 67 -5.46 14.72 2.44
C GLU A 67 -4.16 14.39 3.19
N ASN A 68 -4.15 14.56 4.52
CA ASN A 68 -2.98 14.25 5.34
C ASN A 68 -2.71 12.75 5.38
N LEU A 69 -3.76 11.93 5.42
CA LEU A 69 -3.64 10.48 5.33
C LEU A 69 -3.10 10.04 3.96
N ARG A 70 -3.57 10.64 2.87
CA ARG A 70 -3.02 10.39 1.53
C ARG A 70 -1.54 10.75 1.47
N LYS A 71 -1.13 11.90 2.02
CA LYS A 71 0.28 12.31 2.11
C LYS A 71 1.10 11.33 2.96
N LEU A 72 0.59 10.91 4.11
CA LEU A 72 1.25 9.93 4.98
C LEU A 72 1.48 8.60 4.24
N VAL A 73 0.45 8.09 3.55
CA VAL A 73 0.57 6.84 2.78
C VAL A 73 1.52 7.01 1.58
N SER A 74 1.54 8.17 0.92
CA SER A 74 2.53 8.48 -0.13
C SER A 74 3.97 8.40 0.41
N ILE A 75 4.23 9.06 1.54
CA ILE A 75 5.56 9.08 2.17
C ILE A 75 5.93 7.67 2.67
N ALA A 76 4.98 6.95 3.24
CA ALA A 76 5.17 5.57 3.67
C ALA A 76 5.49 4.65 2.48
N GLY A 77 4.84 4.81 1.34
CA GLY A 77 5.14 4.06 0.11
C GLY A 77 6.55 4.32 -0.40
N LEU A 78 7.00 5.58 -0.38
CA LEU A 78 8.38 5.95 -0.71
C LEU A 78 9.36 5.27 0.26
N ALA A 79 9.19 5.47 1.56
CA ALA A 79 10.04 4.87 2.59
C ALA A 79 10.11 3.35 2.48
N TRP A 80 8.96 2.71 2.27
CA TRP A 80 8.83 1.27 2.10
C TRP A 80 9.63 0.76 0.91
N ASN A 81 9.47 1.40 -0.25
CA ASN A 81 10.18 1.01 -1.47
C ASN A 81 11.68 1.27 -1.35
N THR A 82 12.09 2.42 -0.82
CA THR A 82 13.51 2.74 -0.60
C THR A 82 14.18 1.72 0.30
N ALA A 83 13.51 1.26 1.35
CA ALA A 83 14.06 0.28 2.27
C ALA A 83 14.20 -1.14 1.69
N LEU A 84 13.78 -1.38 0.44
CA LEU A 84 14.06 -2.63 -0.28
C LEU A 84 15.40 -2.60 -1.02
N PHE A 85 16.00 -1.41 -1.17
CA PHE A 85 17.32 -1.25 -1.79
C PHE A 85 18.45 -1.37 -0.75
N PRO A 86 19.68 -1.72 -1.21
CA PRO A 86 20.89 -1.66 -0.38
C PRO A 86 21.08 -0.27 0.24
N GLU A 87 21.62 -0.21 1.46
CA GLU A 87 21.75 1.03 2.24
C GLU A 87 22.49 2.12 1.48
N GLU A 88 23.49 1.73 0.68
CA GLU A 88 24.33 2.62 -0.11
C GLU A 88 23.55 3.35 -1.21
N GLN A 89 22.44 2.78 -1.69
CA GLN A 89 21.59 3.35 -2.74
C GLN A 89 20.43 4.18 -2.17
N ARG A 90 20.12 4.05 -0.87
CA ARG A 90 18.94 4.70 -0.27
C ARG A 90 19.07 6.21 -0.28
N ALA A 91 20.26 6.75 -0.01
CA ALA A 91 20.47 8.20 0.07
C ALA A 91 20.15 8.91 -1.25
N GLU A 92 20.62 8.38 -2.37
CA GLU A 92 20.37 8.92 -3.71
C GLU A 92 18.88 8.88 -4.06
N LEU A 93 18.22 7.74 -3.81
CA LEU A 93 16.78 7.57 -4.03
C LEU A 93 15.92 8.55 -3.21
N LEU A 94 16.35 8.85 -1.98
CA LEU A 94 15.67 9.82 -1.13
C LEU A 94 15.87 11.26 -1.63
N ASP A 95 17.10 11.62 -2.02
CA ASP A 95 17.39 12.96 -2.54
C ASP A 95 16.59 13.26 -3.82
N ASP A 96 16.48 12.28 -4.72
CA ASP A 96 15.64 12.37 -5.92
C ASP A 96 14.15 12.47 -5.57
N GLY A 97 13.67 11.65 -4.63
CA GLY A 97 12.28 11.69 -4.16
C GLY A 97 11.90 13.03 -3.52
N PHE A 98 12.85 13.69 -2.85
CA PHE A 98 12.64 14.97 -2.17
C PHE A 98 12.89 16.19 -3.05
N ALA A 99 13.42 16.02 -4.27
CA ALA A 99 13.71 17.13 -5.19
C ALA A 99 12.48 17.99 -5.50
N THR A 100 11.29 17.41 -5.43
CA THR A 100 9.99 18.09 -5.66
C THR A 100 9.51 18.91 -4.47
N PHE A 101 10.12 18.76 -3.30
CA PHE A 101 9.75 19.49 -2.08
C PHE A 101 10.59 20.76 -1.88
N PRO A 102 10.03 21.80 -1.22
CA PRO A 102 10.77 22.99 -0.85
C PRO A 102 12.00 22.63 0.01
N PRO A 103 13.18 23.24 -0.22
CA PRO A 103 14.41 22.92 0.51
C PRO A 103 14.27 22.92 2.03
N GLU A 104 13.50 23.87 2.57
CA GLU A 104 13.22 24.02 4.00
C GLU A 104 12.46 22.82 4.60
N ALA A 105 11.67 22.10 3.81
CA ALA A 105 10.91 20.94 4.26
C ALA A 105 11.70 19.62 4.13
N ARG A 106 12.76 19.59 3.30
CA ARG A 106 13.50 18.37 2.97
C ARG A 106 14.16 17.72 4.17
N ALA A 107 14.78 18.52 5.06
CA ALA A 107 15.47 17.98 6.23
C ALA A 107 14.52 17.25 7.19
N GLY A 108 13.35 17.87 7.47
CA GLY A 108 12.32 17.26 8.30
C GLY A 108 11.69 16.02 7.65
N LEU A 109 11.40 16.09 6.35
CA LEU A 109 10.86 14.97 5.60
C LEU A 109 11.84 13.79 5.53
N ARG A 110 13.13 14.08 5.34
CA ARG A 110 14.20 13.07 5.32
C ARG A 110 14.29 12.34 6.65
N ALA A 111 14.35 13.07 7.75
CA ALA A 111 14.39 12.46 9.08
C ALA A 111 13.18 11.56 9.34
N PHE A 112 11.99 12.00 8.92
CA PHE A 112 10.77 11.21 9.03
C PHE A 112 10.80 9.93 8.17
N VAL A 113 11.28 10.02 6.93
CA VAL A 113 11.41 8.85 6.04
C VAL A 113 12.48 7.88 6.54
N GLU A 114 13.60 8.36 7.06
CA GLU A 114 14.63 7.50 7.67
C GLU A 114 14.10 6.74 8.89
N GLU A 115 13.24 7.38 9.69
CA GLU A 115 12.53 6.71 10.80
C GLU A 115 11.60 5.60 10.31
N LEU A 116 10.83 5.87 9.25
CA LEU A 116 9.96 4.88 8.60
C LEU A 116 10.77 3.71 8.01
N ILE A 117 11.88 3.98 7.34
CA ILE A 117 12.78 2.96 6.80
C ILE A 117 13.28 2.04 7.94
N LYS A 118 13.74 2.64 9.03
CA LYS A 118 14.20 1.90 10.21
C LYS A 118 13.09 1.04 10.80
N ARG A 119 11.87 1.57 10.91
CA ARG A 119 10.70 0.81 11.39
C ARG A 119 10.39 -0.38 10.48
N LYS A 120 10.46 -0.22 9.16
CA LYS A 120 10.26 -1.32 8.21
C LYS A 120 11.32 -2.40 8.41
N ASP A 121 12.59 -2.02 8.52
CA ASP A 121 13.68 -2.98 8.70
C ASP A 121 13.61 -3.71 10.05
N GLN A 122 12.99 -3.11 11.07
CA GLN A 122 12.80 -3.74 12.39
C GLN A 122 11.57 -4.65 12.48
N HIS A 123 10.46 -4.29 11.85
CA HIS A 123 9.17 -4.94 12.06
C HIS A 123 8.63 -5.70 10.84
N PHE A 124 9.15 -5.41 9.64
CA PHE A 124 8.60 -5.86 8.37
C PHE A 124 9.69 -6.33 7.38
N SER A 125 10.88 -6.70 7.88
CA SER A 125 12.05 -7.10 7.08
C SER A 125 11.80 -8.25 6.12
N ASP A 126 10.85 -9.13 6.45
CA ASP A 126 10.55 -10.34 5.67
C ASP A 126 9.72 -10.05 4.41
N ILE A 127 9.16 -8.84 4.29
CA ILE A 127 8.25 -8.48 3.21
C ILE A 127 9.02 -7.75 2.10
N ARG A 128 9.36 -8.48 1.05
CA ARG A 128 10.07 -7.96 -0.14
C ARG A 128 9.13 -7.57 -1.28
N ARG A 129 8.06 -6.84 -0.99
CA ARG A 129 7.10 -6.39 -2.02
C ARG A 129 7.16 -4.88 -2.16
N THR A 130 7.22 -4.40 -3.40
CA THR A 130 7.13 -2.97 -3.68
C THR A 130 5.67 -2.52 -3.68
N VAL A 131 5.43 -1.30 -3.22
CA VAL A 131 4.16 -0.60 -3.35
C VAL A 131 4.14 0.10 -4.70
N VAL A 132 3.19 -0.26 -5.56
CA VAL A 132 3.07 0.26 -6.93
C VAL A 132 2.13 1.45 -7.00
N ASP A 133 0.96 1.31 -6.38
CA ASP A 133 -0.04 2.38 -6.26
C ASP A 133 -0.89 2.11 -5.02
N PHE A 134 -1.59 3.12 -4.53
CA PHE A 134 -2.51 2.98 -3.43
C PHE A 134 -3.74 3.88 -3.59
N GLU A 135 -4.78 3.58 -2.83
CA GLU A 135 -5.96 4.42 -2.73
C GLU A 135 -6.41 4.53 -1.28
N VAL A 136 -6.61 5.77 -0.84
CA VAL A 136 -7.16 6.12 0.47
C VAL A 136 -8.54 6.72 0.26
N ARG A 137 -9.50 6.24 1.05
CA ARG A 137 -10.86 6.81 1.14
C ARG A 137 -11.26 6.97 2.59
N THR A 138 -11.72 8.14 3.00
CA THR A 138 -12.31 8.30 4.33
C THR A 138 -13.76 7.82 4.35
N THR A 139 -14.15 7.10 5.39
CA THR A 139 -15.52 6.63 5.62
C THR A 139 -16.03 7.19 6.95
N LYS A 140 -17.32 6.99 7.27
CA LYS A 140 -17.88 7.41 8.57
C LYS A 140 -17.29 6.64 9.76
N GLU A 141 -16.65 5.50 9.51
CA GLU A 141 -16.13 4.57 10.53
C GLU A 141 -14.59 4.57 10.59
N GLY A 142 -13.92 5.41 9.79
CA GLY A 142 -12.45 5.46 9.72
C GLY A 142 -11.96 5.75 8.30
N PHE A 143 -10.97 5.00 7.84
CA PHE A 143 -10.49 5.07 6.46
C PHE A 143 -10.40 3.67 5.84
N TYR A 144 -10.38 3.63 4.51
CA TYR A 144 -10.15 2.43 3.74
C TYR A 144 -8.89 2.62 2.90
N LEU A 145 -7.93 1.72 3.09
CA LEU A 145 -6.68 1.67 2.33
C LEU A 145 -6.69 0.48 1.37
N SER A 146 -6.46 0.76 0.09
CA SER A 146 -6.16 -0.25 -0.93
C SER A 146 -4.73 -0.08 -1.42
N VAL A 147 -3.99 -1.17 -1.53
CA VAL A 147 -2.59 -1.15 -1.98
C VAL A 147 -2.42 -2.13 -3.13
N ALA A 148 -1.87 -1.64 -4.24
CA ALA A 148 -1.35 -2.46 -5.32
C ALA A 148 0.13 -2.71 -5.07
N SER A 149 0.56 -3.96 -5.19
CA SER A 149 1.95 -4.35 -4.94
C SER A 149 2.44 -5.35 -5.97
N SER A 150 3.74 -5.35 -6.23
CA SER A 150 4.41 -6.37 -7.02
C SER A 150 5.47 -7.10 -6.17
N PRO A 151 5.77 -8.38 -6.48
CA PRO A 151 6.99 -9.01 -5.99
C PRO A 151 8.20 -8.14 -6.37
N ASN A 152 9.13 -7.94 -5.44
CA ASN A 152 10.41 -7.34 -5.78
C ASN A 152 11.32 -8.45 -6.32
N GLU A 153 11.51 -8.50 -7.65
CA GLU A 153 12.52 -9.35 -8.28
C GLU A 153 13.86 -8.60 -8.22
N VAL A 154 14.60 -8.81 -7.12
CA VAL A 154 16.02 -8.43 -7.00
C VAL A 154 16.91 -9.52 -7.57
#